data_AF-A0A4Q0SVN5-F1
#
_entry.id   AF-A0A4Q0SVN5-F1
#
_cell.length_a   1.000
_cell.length_b   1.000
_cell.length_c   1.000
_cell.angle_alpha   90.00
_cell.angle_beta   90.00
_cell.angle_gamma   90.00
#
_symmetry.space_group_name_H-M   'P 1'
#
loop_
_entity.id
_entity.type
_entity.pdbx_description
1 polymer ?
#
loop_
_entity_poly.entity_id
_entity_poly.type
_entity_poly.pdbx_seq_one_letter_code
_entity_poly.pdbx_strand_id
1 'polypeptide(L)'
;MSLSFMTLLPPALARPTLASLLGPAGVVAAIFAFILAGSVYDLVTRRRIHPAYILGVIFFIIAGPPVRLAIGATPAWHHFVHWAIRQ
;
A
#
# COMPACT_ATOMS: atom_id res chain seq x y z
N MET A 1 -9.95 -10.09 5.03
CA MET A 1 -8.61 -9.45 4.91
C MET A 1 -8.45 -8.41 6.02
N SER A 2 -7.41 -8.49 6.85
CA SER A 2 -7.11 -7.51 7.90
C SER A 2 -6.17 -6.39 7.38
N LEU A 3 -6.18 -5.22 8.02
CA LEU A 3 -5.38 -4.05 7.66
C LEU A 3 -3.88 -4.38 7.47
N SER A 4 -3.35 -5.24 8.33
CA SER A 4 -1.96 -5.72 8.29
C SER A 4 -1.61 -6.45 6.99
N PHE A 5 -2.58 -7.16 6.38
CA PHE A 5 -2.36 -7.86 5.11
C PHE A 5 -2.29 -6.86 3.94
N MET A 6 -3.07 -5.78 4.00
CA MET A 6 -3.07 -4.73 2.97
C MET A 6 -1.77 -3.91 2.98
N THR A 7 -1.19 -3.66 4.15
CA THR A 7 0.07 -2.91 4.27
C THR A 7 1.29 -3.69 3.77
N LEU A 8 1.19 -5.02 3.67
CA LEU A 8 2.28 -5.88 3.18
C LEU A 8 2.25 -6.10 1.66
N LEU A 9 1.17 -5.74 0.98
CA LEU A 9 1.06 -5.85 -0.48
C LEU A 9 2.15 -5.07 -1.24
N PRO A 10 2.44 -3.80 -0.91
CA PRO A 10 3.50 -3.05 -1.59
C PRO A 10 4.88 -3.68 -1.47
N PRO A 11 5.42 -4.02 -0.28
CA PRO A 11 6.73 -4.64 -0.20
C PRO A 11 6.77 -6.06 -0.81
N ALA A 12 5.65 -6.80 -0.78
CA ALA A 12 5.58 -8.12 -1.42
C ALA A 12 5.65 -8.02 -2.96
N LEU A 13 4.96 -7.06 -3.57
CA LEU A 13 4.93 -6.87 -5.02
C LEU A 13 6.11 -6.04 -5.55
N ALA A 14 6.71 -5.18 -4.71
CA ALA A 14 7.93 -4.43 -5.02
C ALA A 14 9.21 -5.26 -4.91
N ARG A 15 9.11 -6.58 -4.66
CA ARG A 15 10.27 -7.47 -4.72
C ARG A 15 10.96 -7.33 -6.08
N PRO A 16 12.30 -7.26 -6.12
CA PRO A 16 13.04 -6.88 -7.32
C PRO A 16 12.72 -7.79 -8.52
N THR A 17 12.48 -9.08 -8.29
CA THR A 17 12.11 -10.05 -9.32
C THR A 17 10.71 -9.82 -9.92
N LEU A 18 9.72 -9.45 -9.11
CA LEU A 18 8.37 -9.16 -9.60
C LEU A 18 8.29 -7.77 -10.22
N ALA A 19 8.95 -6.79 -9.60
CA ALA A 19 8.98 -5.42 -10.08
C ALA A 19 9.67 -5.30 -11.45
N SER A 20 10.74 -6.06 -11.69
CA SER A 20 11.42 -6.09 -12.99
C SER A 20 10.57 -6.75 -14.09
N LEU A 21 9.70 -7.70 -13.73
CA LEU A 21 8.86 -8.43 -14.68
C LEU A 21 7.61 -7.64 -15.09
N LEU A 22 6.95 -7.00 -14.13
CA LEU A 22 5.68 -6.30 -14.33
C LEU A 22 5.87 -4.82 -14.70
N GLY A 23 7.04 -4.25 -14.39
CA GLY A 23 7.29 -2.82 -14.47
C GLY A 23 6.46 -2.01 -13.46
N PRO A 24 6.70 -0.69 -13.36
CA PRO A 24 6.04 0.16 -12.36
C PRO A 24 4.51 0.14 -12.47
N ALA A 25 3.99 0.25 -13.69
CA ALA A 25 2.54 0.24 -13.95
C ALA A 25 1.90 -1.12 -13.64
N GLY A 26 2.59 -2.23 -13.97
CA GLY A 26 2.07 -3.57 -13.70
C GLY A 26 2.02 -3.90 -12.22
N VAL A 27 2.99 -3.42 -11.42
CA VAL A 27 2.95 -3.54 -9.95
C VAL A 27 1.74 -2.80 -9.38
N VAL A 28 1.47 -1.59 -9.84
CA VAL A 28 0.29 -0.81 -9.41
C VAL A 28 -1.00 -1.52 -9.79
N ALA A 29 -1.13 -2.00 -11.03
CA ALA A 29 -2.29 -2.74 -11.48
C ALA A 29 -2.52 -4.02 -10.65
N ALA A 30 -1.46 -4.76 -10.33
CA ALA A 30 -1.53 -5.96 -9.49
C ALA A 30 -2.02 -5.65 -8.07
N ILE A 31 -1.58 -4.55 -7.47
CA ILE A 31 -2.07 -4.07 -6.17
C ILE A 31 -3.58 -3.81 -6.23
N PHE A 32 -4.04 -3.05 -7.23
CA PHE A 32 -5.47 -2.75 -7.39
C PHE A 32 -6.29 -4.01 -7.66
N ALA A 33 -5.79 -4.95 -8.46
CA ALA A 33 -6.44 -6.23 -8.70
C ALA A 33 -6.62 -7.04 -7.40
N PHE A 34 -5.61 -7.06 -6.52
CA PHE A 34 -5.71 -7.72 -5.21
C PHE A 34 -6.72 -7.03 -4.28
N ILE A 35 -6.76 -5.70 -4.28
CA ILE A 35 -7.76 -4.93 -3.51
C ILE A 35 -9.18 -5.18 -4.05
N LEU A 36 -9.35 -5.30 -5.36
CA LEU A 36 -10.65 -5.65 -5.93
C LEU A 36 -11.04 -7.09 -5.59
N ALA A 37 -10.11 -8.04 -5.73
CA ALA A 37 -10.35 -9.44 -5.43
C ALA A 37 -10.81 -9.67 -3.98
N GLY A 38 -10.21 -8.97 -3.01
CA GLY A 38 -10.64 -9.04 -1.60
C GLY A 38 -12.04 -8.47 -1.38
N SER A 39 -12.40 -7.40 -2.07
CA SER A 39 -13.74 -6.80 -2.01
C SER A 39 -14.80 -7.74 -2.58
N VAL A 40 -14.50 -8.35 -3.73
CA VAL A 40 -15.35 -9.33 -4.40
C VAL A 40 -15.49 -10.57 -3.54
N TYR A 41 -14.40 -11.06 -2.93
CA TYR A 41 -14.45 -12.22 -2.04
C TYR A 41 -15.34 -11.97 -0.81
N ASP A 42 -15.19 -10.83 -0.14
CA ASP A 42 -16.04 -10.45 1.00
C ASP A 42 -17.52 -10.30 0.57
N LEU A 43 -17.78 -9.74 -0.61
CA LEU A 43 -19.13 -9.62 -1.15
C LEU A 43 -19.75 -10.99 -1.49
N VAL A 44 -18.99 -11.89 -2.11
CA VAL A 44 -19.48 -13.23 -2.49
C VAL A 44 -19.71 -14.12 -1.25
N THR A 45 -18.79 -14.10 -0.29
CA THR A 45 -18.86 -14.99 0.89
C THR A 45 -19.73 -14.45 2.01
N ARG A 46 -19.69 -13.14 2.29
CA ARG A 46 -20.36 -12.52 3.44
C ARG A 46 -21.50 -11.59 3.06
N ARG A 47 -21.71 -11.35 1.76
CA ARG A 47 -22.70 -10.38 1.20
C ARG A 47 -22.56 -8.96 1.77
N ARG A 48 -21.43 -8.66 2.41
CA ARG A 48 -21.10 -7.39 3.04
C ARG A 48 -19.60 -7.19 2.99
N ILE A 49 -19.18 -6.01 2.57
CA ILE A 49 -17.78 -5.58 2.64
C ILE A 49 -17.50 -5.15 4.08
N HIS A 50 -16.45 -5.70 4.70
CA HIS A 50 -16.16 -5.37 6.09
C HIS A 50 -15.73 -3.89 6.20
N PRO A 51 -16.21 -3.10 7.19
CA PRO A 51 -15.80 -1.70 7.34
C PRO A 51 -14.27 -1.53 7.48
N ALA A 52 -13.63 -2.48 8.16
CA ALA A 52 -12.17 -2.54 8.27
C ALA A 52 -11.47 -2.68 6.90
N TYR A 53 -12.11 -3.34 5.93
CA TYR A 53 -11.62 -3.45 4.57
C TYR A 53 -11.65 -2.09 3.87
N ILE A 54 -12.79 -1.38 3.98
CA ILE A 54 -12.97 -0.04 3.40
C ILE A 54 -11.94 0.94 3.99
N LEU A 55 -11.82 0.96 5.32
CA LEU A 55 -10.81 1.78 6.00
C LEU A 55 -9.39 1.43 5.54
N GLY A 56 -9.10 0.15 5.32
CA GLY A 56 -7.80 -0.28 4.81
C GLY A 56 -7.50 0.18 3.39
N VAL A 57 -8.47 0.12 2.49
CA VAL A 57 -8.33 0.64 1.12
C VAL A 57 -8.16 2.16 1.12
N ILE A 58 -8.96 2.87 1.92
CA ILE A 58 -8.85 4.33 2.06
C ILE A 58 -7.47 4.71 2.59
N PHE A 59 -7.00 4.06 3.65
CA PHE A 59 -5.68 4.32 4.22
C PHE A 59 -4.57 3.99 3.21
N PHE A 60 -4.71 2.90 2.46
CA PHE A 60 -3.76 2.52 1.44
C PHE A 60 -3.62 3.56 0.31
N ILE A 61 -4.74 4.06 -0.22
CA ILE A 61 -4.77 5.01 -1.33
C ILE A 61 -4.38 6.42 -0.87
N ILE A 62 -4.93 6.88 0.25
CA ILE A 62 -4.77 8.25 0.73
C ILE A 62 -3.49 8.41 1.56
N ALA A 63 -3.29 7.55 2.55
CA ALA A 63 -2.15 7.66 3.47
C ALA A 63 -0.87 7.01 2.92
N GLY A 64 -0.98 6.12 1.92
CA GLY A 64 0.15 5.41 1.33
C GLY A 64 1.05 6.34 0.51
N PRO A 65 0.83 6.54 -0.80
CA PRO A 65 1.73 7.38 -1.61
C PRO A 65 1.68 8.88 -1.27
N PRO A 66 0.51 9.55 -1.24
CA PRO A 66 0.45 11.02 -1.14
C PRO A 66 0.97 11.56 0.19
N VAL A 67 0.46 11.04 1.30
CA VAL A 67 0.85 11.50 2.64
C VAL A 67 2.31 11.17 2.93
N ARG A 68 2.78 9.98 2.54
CA ARG A 68 4.17 9.59 2.75
C ARG A 68 5.15 10.41 1.92
N LEU A 69 4.78 10.77 0.69
CA LEU A 69 5.57 11.69 -0.14
C LEU A 69 5.54 13.12 0.40
N ALA A 70 4.38 13.60 0.85
CA ALA A 70 4.24 14.93 1.45
C ALA A 70 5.08 15.07 2.72
N ILE A 71 5.01 14.10 3.63
CA ILE A 71 5.86 14.04 4.84
C ILE A 71 7.33 13.94 4.42
N GLY A 72 7.62 13.05 3.46
CA GLY A 72 8.96 12.81 2.93
C GLY A 72 9.64 14.07 2.37
N ALA A 73 8.86 14.97 1.77
CA ALA A 73 9.33 16.22 1.19
C ALA A 73 9.55 17.35 2.22
N THR A 74 9.23 17.14 3.50
CA THR A 74 9.38 18.18 4.52
C THR A 74 10.83 18.34 4.99
N PRO A 75 11.27 19.57 5.33
CA PRO A 75 12.60 19.80 5.91
C PRO A 75 12.84 19.01 7.21
N ALA A 76 11.80 18.84 8.02
CA ALA A 76 11.85 18.07 9.26
C ALA A 76 12.20 16.61 8.99
N TRP A 77 11.59 16.01 7.96
CA TRP A 77 11.89 14.63 7.55
C TRP A 77 13.33 14.50 7.04
N HIS A 78 13.79 15.46 6.23
CA HIS A 78 15.17 15.47 5.74
C HIS A 78 16.18 15.59 6.91
N HIS A 79 15.91 16.46 7.88
CA HIS A 79 16.76 16.61 9.06
C HIS A 79 16.83 15.31 9.88
N PHE A 80 15.68 14.67 10.10
CA PHE A 80 15.60 13.37 10.78
C PHE A 80 16.41 12.29 10.05
N VAL A 81 16.26 12.19 8.72
CA VAL A 81 17.00 11.21 7.90
C VAL A 81 18.51 11.48 7.96
N HIS A 82 18.95 12.74 7.91
CA HIS A 82 20.36 13.10 8.04
C HIS A 82 20.94 12.77 9.41
N TRP A 83 20.16 12.91 10.48
CA TRP A 83 20.56 12.46 11.81
C TRP A 83 20.68 10.93 11.85
N ALA A 84 19.68 10.20 11.36
CA ALA A 84 19.62 8.74 11.43
C ALA A 84 20.72 8.03 10.62
N ILE A 85 21.12 8.57 9.47
CA ILE A 85 22.17 7.98 8.62
C ILE A 85 23.58 8.26 9.17
N ARG A 86 23.76 9.31 9.98
CA ARG A 86 25.07 9.67 10.57
C ARG A 86 25.38 8.92 11.87
N GLN A 87 24.43 8.14 12.39
CA GLN A 87 24.65 7.22 13.52
C GLN A 87 25.15 5.87 13.01
#